data_AF-A0A1D9BEI4-F1
#
_entry.id   AF-A0A1D9BEI4-F1
#
_cell.length_a   1.000
_cell.length_b   1.000
_cell.length_c   1.000
_cell.angle_alpha   90.00
_cell.angle_beta   90.00
_cell.angle_gamma   90.00
#
_symmetry.space_group_name_H-M   'P 1'
#
loop_
_entity.id
_entity.type
_entity.pdbx_description
1 polymer ?
#
loop_
_entity_poly.entity_id
_entity_poly.type
_entity_poly.pdbx_seq_one_letter_code
_entity_poly.pdbx_strand_id
1 'polypeptide(L)'
;MSVTPIGPTIETFETGGLHKHLDSIEAALDYTLIKRENSDGPLYELWDAAYDALADAARSRDPADLAEARARLEEAIGVAGRA
;
A
#
# COMPACT_ATOMS: atom_id res chain seq x y z
N MET A 1 19.31 -6.63 1.87
CA MET A 1 18.15 -6.45 0.97
C MET A 1 18.14 -4.99 0.54
N SER A 2 17.99 -4.71 -0.75
CA SER A 2 17.82 -3.32 -1.22
C SER A 2 16.38 -2.94 -0.92
N VAL A 3 16.16 -1.82 -0.24
CA VAL A 3 14.83 -1.27 0.03
C VAL A 3 14.50 -0.30 -1.10
N THR A 4 13.34 -0.46 -1.74
CA THR A 4 12.93 0.42 -2.83
C THR A 4 12.07 1.54 -2.27
N PRO A 5 12.50 2.81 -2.30
CA PRO A 5 11.70 3.90 -1.79
C PRO A 5 10.38 3.99 -2.55
N ILE A 6 9.25 4.06 -1.82
CA ILE A 6 7.92 4.26 -2.43
C ILE A 6 7.63 5.74 -2.74
N GLY A 7 8.57 6.63 -2.38
CA GLY A 7 8.41 8.09 -2.46
C GLY A 7 8.41 8.70 -1.06
N PRO A 8 7.70 9.83 -0.85
CA PRO A 8 7.47 10.36 0.49
C PRO A 8 6.75 9.33 1.35
N THR A 9 7.16 9.24 2.62
CA THR A 9 6.55 8.36 3.61
C THR A 9 5.04 8.56 3.66
N ILE A 10 4.29 7.47 3.58
CA ILE A 10 2.83 7.46 3.78
C ILE A 10 2.57 7.17 5.26
N GLU A 11 1.72 7.99 5.89
CA GLU A 11 1.22 7.74 7.23
C GLU A 11 -0.06 6.91 7.16
N THR A 12 -0.15 5.88 8.00
CA THR A 12 -1.36 5.05 8.12
C THR A 12 -2.11 5.39 9.40
N PHE A 13 -3.30 4.79 9.58
CA PHE A 13 -4.10 4.94 10.80
C PHE A 13 -3.72 3.95 11.92
N GLU A 14 -2.60 3.23 11.77
CA GLU A 14 -2.14 2.26 12.77
C GLU A 14 -1.73 2.98 14.08
N THR A 15 -2.30 2.53 15.20
CA THR A 15 -2.11 3.17 16.51
C THR A 15 -0.90 2.65 17.28
N GLY A 16 -0.28 1.55 16.81
CA GLY A 16 0.98 1.02 17.33
C GLY A 16 1.49 -0.17 16.51
N GLY A 17 2.80 -0.39 16.49
CA GLY A 17 3.42 -1.52 15.79
C GLY A 17 4.02 -1.18 14.41
N LEU A 18 4.21 -2.22 13.59
CA LEU A 18 4.69 -2.13 12.21
C LEU A 18 3.68 -1.35 11.34
N HIS A 19 4.14 -0.78 10.23
CA HIS A 19 3.32 -0.11 9.21
C HIS A 19 2.63 1.21 9.59
N LYS A 20 2.98 1.84 10.71
CA LYS A 20 2.56 3.23 10.97
C LYS A 20 3.03 4.20 9.88
N HIS A 21 4.22 3.93 9.35
CA HIS A 21 4.88 4.69 8.31
C HIS A 21 5.30 3.72 7.21
N LEU A 22 4.96 4.02 5.97
CA LEU A 22 5.34 3.25 4.79
C LEU A 22 6.32 4.09 3.96
N ASP A 23 7.59 3.73 4.00
CA ASP A 23 8.68 4.43 3.30
C ASP A 23 9.23 3.64 2.09
N SER A 24 8.73 2.43 1.90
CA SER A 24 9.24 1.48 0.92
C SER A 24 8.13 0.65 0.28
N ILE A 25 8.38 0.19 -0.94
CA ILE A 25 7.46 -0.69 -1.67
C ILE A 25 7.25 -1.99 -0.90
N GLU A 26 8.32 -2.52 -0.29
CA GLU A 26 8.26 -3.75 0.48
C GLU A 26 7.36 -3.61 1.72
N ALA A 27 7.48 -2.51 2.47
CA ALA A 27 6.59 -2.24 3.61
C ALA A 27 5.14 -2.00 3.16
N ALA A 28 4.94 -1.35 2.01
CA ALA A 28 3.61 -1.13 1.44
C ALA A 28 2.93 -2.43 0.97
N LEU A 29 3.69 -3.35 0.37
CA LEU A 29 3.21 -4.67 -0.03
C LEU A 29 2.83 -5.52 1.19
N ASP A 30 3.67 -5.54 2.22
CA ASP A 30 3.38 -6.29 3.46
C ASP A 30 2.11 -5.72 4.15
N TYR A 31 2.02 -4.39 4.25
CA TYR A 31 0.84 -3.72 4.80
C TYR A 31 -0.44 -4.03 4.01
N THR A 32 -0.42 -3.87 2.69
CA THR A 32 -1.60 -4.12 1.85
C THR A 32 -2.02 -5.58 1.84
N LEU A 33 -1.06 -6.52 1.89
CA LEU A 33 -1.35 -7.94 2.05
C LEU A 33 -2.10 -8.23 3.34
N ILE A 34 -1.59 -7.74 4.48
CA ILE A 34 -2.25 -7.89 5.78
C ILE A 34 -3.66 -7.31 5.74
N LYS A 35 -3.84 -6.12 5.16
CA LYS A 35 -5.16 -5.48 5.09
C LYS A 35 -6.13 -6.24 4.20
N ARG A 36 -5.67 -6.74 3.06
CA ARG A 36 -6.46 -7.60 2.17
C ARG A 36 -6.94 -8.85 2.90
N GLU A 37 -6.04 -9.55 3.61
CA GLU A 37 -6.36 -10.80 4.31
C GLU A 37 -7.35 -10.60 5.49
N ASN A 38 -7.46 -9.38 6.01
CA ASN A 38 -8.34 -9.05 7.13
C ASN A 38 -9.58 -8.24 6.72
N SER A 39 -9.82 -8.06 5.41
CA SER A 39 -10.96 -7.29 4.90
C SER A 39 -11.92 -8.18 4.13
N ASP A 40 -13.21 -7.82 4.16
CA ASP A 40 -14.26 -8.47 3.39
C ASP A 40 -14.97 -7.45 2.47
N GLY A 41 -15.63 -7.95 1.43
CA GLY A 41 -16.49 -7.16 0.56
C GLY A 41 -15.73 -6.03 -0.17
N PRO A 42 -16.28 -4.80 -0.25
CA PRO A 42 -15.66 -3.71 -1.00
C PRO A 42 -14.27 -3.30 -0.51
N LEU A 43 -13.98 -3.49 0.79
CA LEU A 43 -12.65 -3.19 1.33
C LEU A 43 -11.62 -4.21 0.85
N TYR A 44 -11.99 -5.49 0.71
CA TYR A 44 -11.11 -6.50 0.13
C TYR A 44 -10.67 -6.10 -1.28
N GLU A 45 -11.62 -5.76 -2.16
CA GLU A 45 -11.34 -5.39 -3.56
C GLU A 45 -10.43 -4.16 -3.65
N LEU A 46 -10.62 -3.20 -2.75
CA LEU A 46 -9.80 -2.00 -2.67
C LEU A 46 -8.35 -2.31 -2.27
N TRP A 47 -8.16 -3.16 -1.26
CA TRP A 47 -6.82 -3.59 -0.84
C TRP A 47 -6.14 -4.49 -1.87
N ASP A 48 -6.89 -5.34 -2.55
CA ASP A 48 -6.38 -6.20 -3.61
C ASP A 48 -5.88 -5.38 -4.82
N ALA A 49 -6.66 -4.38 -5.25
CA ALA A 49 -6.25 -3.47 -6.32
C ALA A 49 -5.01 -2.64 -5.95
N ALA A 50 -4.89 -2.21 -4.68
CA ALA A 50 -3.70 -1.51 -4.20
C ALA A 50 -2.47 -2.45 -4.17
N TYR A 51 -2.64 -3.68 -3.71
CA TYR A 51 -1.58 -4.69 -3.69
C TYR A 51 -1.07 -5.01 -5.10
N ASP A 52 -1.97 -5.25 -6.05
CA ASP A 52 -1.60 -5.57 -7.43
C ASP A 52 -0.83 -4.44 -8.11
N ALA A 53 -1.28 -3.19 -7.93
CA ALA A 53 -0.58 -2.03 -8.46
C ALA A 53 0.84 -1.88 -7.88
N LEU A 54 1.02 -2.13 -6.58
CA LEU A 54 2.33 -2.12 -5.94
C LEU A 54 3.23 -3.26 -6.46
N ALA A 55 2.66 -4.44 -6.66
CA ALA A 55 3.39 -5.60 -7.18
C ALA A 55 3.86 -5.38 -8.62
N ASP A 56 3.03 -4.75 -9.44
CA ASP A 56 3.37 -4.41 -10.82
C ASP A 56 4.41 -3.29 -10.90
N ALA A 57 4.28 -2.23 -10.08
CA ALA A 57 5.28 -1.17 -9.96
C ALA A 57 6.65 -1.71 -9.51
N ALA A 58 6.67 -2.67 -8.57
CA ALA A 58 7.90 -3.33 -8.13
C ALA A 58 8.60 -4.10 -9.27
N ARG A 59 7.82 -4.66 -10.21
CA ARG A 59 8.33 -5.41 -11.37
C ARG A 59 8.78 -4.48 -12.50
N SER A 60 7.98 -3.48 -12.84
CA SER A 60 8.25 -2.58 -13.97
C SER A 60 9.42 -1.64 -13.69
N ARG A 61 9.59 -1.25 -12.42
CA ARG A 61 10.53 -0.20 -11.99
C ARG A 61 10.29 1.14 -12.69
N ASP A 62 9.10 1.34 -13.24
CA ASP A 62 8.70 2.60 -13.85
C ASP A 62 8.26 3.57 -12.74
N PRO A 63 8.85 4.78 -12.65
CA PRO A 63 8.41 5.79 -11.71
C PRO A 63 6.93 6.18 -11.87
N ALA A 64 6.35 6.09 -13.07
CA ALA A 64 4.94 6.37 -13.31
C ALA A 64 4.04 5.32 -12.66
N ASP A 65 4.36 4.03 -12.84
CA ASP A 65 3.63 2.92 -12.21
C ASP A 65 3.74 3.01 -10.68
N LEU A 66 4.91 3.38 -10.16
CA LEU A 66 5.10 3.59 -8.73
C LEU A 66 4.24 4.73 -8.19
N ALA A 67 4.14 5.86 -8.91
CA ALA A 67 3.29 6.97 -8.51
C ALA A 67 1.80 6.60 -8.53
N GLU A 68 1.37 5.81 -9.52
CA GLU A 68 -0.01 5.31 -9.61
C GLU A 68 -0.33 4.32 -8.49
N ALA A 69 0.57 3.36 -8.22
CA ALA A 69 0.44 2.41 -7.12
C ALA A 69 0.38 3.13 -5.76
N ARG A 70 1.23 4.16 -5.58
CA ARG A 70 1.22 5.02 -4.39
C ARG A 70 -0.13 5.72 -4.21
N ALA A 71 -0.71 6.25 -5.28
CA ALA A 71 -2.01 6.92 -5.22
C ALA A 71 -3.14 5.96 -4.82
N ARG A 72 -3.16 4.73 -5.38
CA ARG A 72 -4.12 3.70 -5.00
C ARG A 72 -4.00 3.29 -3.53
N LEU A 73 -2.77 3.18 -3.03
CA LEU A 73 -2.52 2.89 -1.62
C LEU A 73 -3.06 3.99 -0.70
N GLU A 74 -2.82 5.26 -1.01
CA GLU A 74 -3.33 6.39 -0.23
C GLU A 74 -4.88 6.44 -0.25
N GLU A 75 -5.49 6.14 -1.39
CA GLU A 75 -6.94 6.00 -1.50
C GLU A 75 -7.46 4.87 -0.60
N ALA A 76 -6.86 3.68 -0.67
CA ALA A 76 -7.25 2.53 0.14
C ALA A 76 -7.17 2.82 1.64
N ILE A 77 -6.07 3.44 2.08
CA ILE A 77 -5.90 3.90 3.47
C ILE A 77 -6.98 4.92 3.84
N GLY A 78 -7.22 5.91 2.99
CA GLY A 78 -8.19 6.97 3.23
C GLY A 78 -9.64 6.48 3.33
N VAL A 79 -10.02 5.49 2.52
CA VAL A 79 -11.35 4.85 2.57
C VAL A 79 -11.47 3.99 3.83
N ALA A 80 -10.48 3.14 4.10
CA ALA A 80 -10.52 2.26 5.27
C ALA A 80 -10.54 3.02 6.60
N GLY A 81 -9.89 4.20 6.68
CA GLY A 81 -9.96 5.06 7.86
C GLY A 81 -11.32 5.77 8.07
N ARG A 82 -12.24 5.70 7.10
CA ARG A 82 -13.58 6.30 7.17
C ARG A 82 -14.70 5.27 7.32
N ALA A 83 -14.40 3.99 7.10
CA ALA A 83 -15.33 2.87 7.24
C ALA A 83 -15.47 2.46 8.70
#